data_AF-A0A0D2C9W4-F1
#
_entry.id   AF-A0A0D2C9W4-F1
#
_cell.length_a   1.000
_cell.length_b   1.000
_cell.length_c   1.000
_cell.angle_alpha   90.00
_cell.angle_beta   90.00
_cell.angle_gamma   90.00
#
_symmetry.space_group_name_H-M   'P 1'
#
loop_
_entity.id
_entity.type
_entity.pdbx_description
1 polymer ?
#
loop_
_entity_poly.entity_id
_entity_poly.type
_entity_poly.pdbx_seq_one_letter_code
_entity_poly.pdbx_strand_id
1 'polypeptide(L)'
;MLYTSGTTNRPKGVVLTIPTMTAQARSLIEAWKYTPSDLLLHVLPLHHIHGTINALFTPLMAGAAVEFAYPFNADTVWKRLALPFLPHSPPTKRPITFLTVVPTIYNRLLASHSTLSSEMQEATRTAITPQYMRLNISGSAALPTPTKQAWTELSSGNVLLERYGMTEVGMALSCGLAFEDRVDGSVGWPLPSVEVRLVDTETGEVVPPNEEVGKDGKLREGEIQLRGPTIFKEYFRNPKATAEEFVESDDNGGKWFKTGDVAVRQSVPGTGQSEQESAKGPMYFIRGRKSVDIIKTGGEKVSALEIERELLSLPEISEAAVVGLPSEQWGQKVAAVVVLAPAGLTGGRGGKQWGVMDMRRALKDKLANYKIPQELKVVESIPRNAMGKINKKTLIKDVFGQKPL
;
A
#
# COMPACT_ATOMS: atom_id res chain seq x y z
N MET A 1 -8.80 1.00 -20.84
CA MET A 1 -9.77 1.50 -19.85
C MET A 1 -9.89 0.49 -18.73
N LEU A 2 -9.94 0.92 -17.47
CA LEU A 2 -10.07 0.04 -16.30
C LEU A 2 -11.20 0.56 -15.40
N TYR A 3 -12.04 -0.33 -14.87
CA TYR A 3 -13.12 0.07 -13.97
C TYR A 3 -12.67 0.09 -12.51
N THR A 4 -13.09 1.11 -11.76
CA THR A 4 -12.84 1.25 -10.32
C THR A 4 -14.15 1.34 -9.55
N SER A 5 -14.14 0.90 -8.28
CA SER A 5 -15.26 1.11 -7.37
C SER A 5 -15.45 2.61 -7.10
N GLY A 6 -16.51 3.21 -7.64
CA GLY A 6 -16.87 4.59 -7.35
C GLY A 6 -17.44 4.76 -5.94
N THR A 7 -17.35 5.97 -5.39
CA THR A 7 -17.95 6.35 -4.09
C THR A 7 -19.48 6.21 -4.06
N THR A 8 -20.13 6.13 -5.22
CA THR A 8 -21.59 6.03 -5.40
C THR A 8 -22.09 4.62 -5.68
N ASN A 9 -21.30 3.58 -5.36
CA ASN A 9 -21.56 2.15 -5.68
C ASN A 9 -21.64 1.80 -7.18
N ARG A 10 -21.55 2.77 -8.10
CA ARG A 10 -21.42 2.52 -9.54
C ARG A 10 -19.96 2.57 -9.97
N PRO A 11 -19.45 1.56 -10.68
CA PRO A 11 -18.07 1.58 -11.17
C PRO A 11 -17.82 2.76 -12.11
N LYS A 12 -16.69 3.46 -11.93
CA LYS A 12 -16.22 4.50 -12.87
C LYS A 12 -15.19 3.90 -13.83
N GLY A 13 -15.34 4.13 -15.13
CA GLY A 13 -14.39 3.63 -16.14
C GLY A 13 -13.25 4.63 -16.35
N VAL A 14 -12.04 4.32 -15.89
CA VAL A 14 -10.85 5.16 -16.03
C VAL A 14 -10.27 5.01 -17.45
N VAL A 15 -10.27 6.09 -18.22
CA VAL A 15 -9.70 6.14 -19.57
C VAL A 15 -8.23 6.52 -19.51
N LEU A 16 -7.37 5.56 -19.86
CA LEU A 16 -5.93 5.76 -20.00
C LEU A 16 -5.60 5.78 -21.49
N THR A 17 -4.97 6.85 -21.95
CA THR A 17 -4.52 6.98 -23.34
C THR A 17 -3.17 6.30 -23.52
N ILE A 18 -2.77 6.03 -24.76
CA ILE A 18 -1.42 5.52 -25.06
C ILE A 18 -0.34 6.44 -24.47
N PRO A 19 -0.37 7.79 -24.68
CA PRO A 19 0.57 8.69 -24.02
C PRO A 19 0.62 8.57 -22.49
N THR A 20 -0.55 8.46 -21.83
CA THR A 20 -0.63 8.30 -20.38
C THR A 20 0.04 6.99 -19.92
N MET A 21 -0.26 5.87 -20.59
CA MET A 21 0.33 4.56 -20.27
C MET A 21 1.84 4.56 -20.51
N THR A 22 2.30 5.18 -21.61
CA THR A 22 3.73 5.35 -21.92
C THR A 22 4.43 6.21 -20.87
N ALA A 23 3.82 7.30 -20.41
CA ALA A 23 4.37 8.15 -19.36
C ALA A 23 4.49 7.40 -18.02
N GLN A 24 3.45 6.68 -17.62
CA GLN A 24 3.46 5.82 -16.43
C GLN A 24 4.58 4.77 -16.51
N ALA A 25 4.71 4.10 -17.66
CA ALA A 25 5.76 3.10 -17.85
C ALA A 25 7.16 3.70 -17.82
N ARG A 26 7.42 4.82 -18.51
CA ARG A 26 8.72 5.51 -18.51
C ARG A 26 9.14 5.92 -17.10
N SER A 27 8.21 6.51 -16.35
CA SER A 27 8.43 6.90 -14.95
C SER A 27 8.91 5.71 -14.10
N LEU A 28 8.27 4.54 -14.26
CA LEU A 28 8.66 3.31 -13.55
C LEU A 28 9.97 2.70 -14.06
N ILE A 29 10.21 2.72 -15.38
CA ILE A 29 11.45 2.23 -15.99
C ILE A 29 12.65 2.98 -15.41
N GLU A 30 12.55 4.30 -15.30
CA GLU A 30 13.58 5.15 -14.73
C GLU A 30 13.73 4.91 -13.22
N ALA A 31 12.65 5.02 -12.45
CA ALA A 31 12.70 4.93 -10.99
C ALA A 31 13.14 3.55 -10.47
N TRP A 32 12.73 2.48 -11.12
CA TRP A 32 12.99 1.10 -10.70
C TRP A 32 14.06 0.40 -11.54
N LYS A 33 14.71 1.16 -12.45
CA LYS A 33 15.79 0.71 -13.34
C LYS A 33 15.44 -0.62 -14.02
N TYR A 34 14.29 -0.66 -14.70
CA TYR A 34 13.92 -1.84 -15.50
C TYR A 34 14.92 -2.04 -16.64
N THR A 35 15.24 -3.30 -16.92
CA THR A 35 16.21 -3.67 -17.95
C THR A 35 15.75 -4.88 -18.75
N PRO A 36 16.28 -5.10 -19.97
CA PRO A 36 16.01 -6.33 -20.72
C PRO A 36 16.44 -7.63 -20.03
N SER A 37 17.35 -7.55 -19.05
CA SER A 37 17.76 -8.72 -18.26
C SER A 37 16.68 -9.19 -17.28
N ASP A 38 15.68 -8.37 -17.00
CA ASP A 38 14.65 -8.68 -16.02
C ASP A 38 13.73 -9.83 -16.45
N LEU A 39 13.35 -10.62 -15.45
CA LEU A 39 12.35 -11.67 -15.57
C LEU A 39 11.35 -11.51 -14.44
N LEU A 40 10.15 -11.07 -14.79
CA LEU A 40 9.05 -10.85 -13.85
C LEU A 40 8.12 -12.06 -13.80
N LEU A 41 7.76 -12.51 -12.60
CA LEU A 41 6.70 -13.50 -12.39
C LEU A 41 5.36 -12.82 -12.12
N HIS A 42 4.43 -12.92 -13.07
CA HIS A 42 3.15 -12.23 -13.06
C HIS A 42 2.05 -13.10 -12.46
N VAL A 43 1.55 -12.71 -11.28
CA VAL A 43 0.52 -13.43 -10.52
C VAL A 43 -0.73 -12.58 -10.27
N LEU A 44 -0.80 -11.38 -10.86
CA LEU A 44 -1.83 -10.38 -10.57
C LEU A 44 -2.94 -10.40 -11.63
N PRO A 45 -4.17 -10.00 -11.27
CA PRO A 45 -5.23 -9.85 -12.25
C PRO A 45 -4.96 -8.68 -13.22
N LEU A 46 -5.26 -8.89 -14.50
CA LEU A 46 -5.15 -7.88 -15.56
C LEU A 46 -6.31 -6.88 -15.61
N HIS A 47 -7.26 -6.95 -14.67
CA HIS A 47 -8.30 -5.91 -14.52
C HIS A 47 -7.90 -4.81 -13.51
N HIS A 48 -6.68 -4.87 -12.96
CA HIS A 48 -6.10 -3.83 -12.12
C HIS A 48 -4.92 -3.15 -12.82
N ILE A 49 -4.74 -1.85 -12.56
CA ILE A 49 -3.62 -1.07 -13.11
C ILE A 49 -2.27 -1.69 -12.75
N HIS A 50 -2.16 -2.23 -11.53
CA HIS A 50 -0.94 -2.85 -11.01
C HIS A 50 -0.55 -4.10 -11.83
N GLY A 51 -1.51 -4.97 -12.17
CA GLY A 51 -1.26 -6.13 -13.03
C GLY A 51 -1.04 -5.75 -14.49
N THR A 52 -1.77 -4.75 -14.99
CA THR A 52 -1.76 -4.38 -16.42
C THR A 52 -0.56 -3.54 -16.81
N ILE A 53 -0.30 -2.47 -16.05
CA ILE A 53 0.77 -1.52 -16.35
C ILE A 53 2.07 -2.02 -15.72
N ASN A 54 2.15 -2.06 -14.39
CA ASN A 54 3.44 -2.30 -13.71
C ASN A 54 4.00 -3.71 -13.94
N ALA A 55 3.14 -4.73 -13.99
CA ALA A 55 3.56 -6.13 -14.07
C ALA A 55 3.56 -6.71 -15.50
N LEU A 56 2.96 -6.02 -16.48
CA LEU A 56 2.91 -6.51 -17.86
C LEU A 56 3.45 -5.49 -18.86
N PHE A 57 2.79 -4.35 -19.01
CA PHE A 57 3.16 -3.36 -20.03
C PHE A 57 4.56 -2.76 -19.78
N THR A 58 4.86 -2.33 -18.55
CA THR A 58 6.14 -1.70 -18.20
C THR A 58 7.34 -2.62 -18.41
N PRO A 59 7.35 -3.88 -17.92
CA PRO A 59 8.44 -4.82 -18.22
C PRO A 59 8.64 -5.04 -19.73
N LEU A 60 7.56 -5.27 -20.47
CA LEU A 60 7.64 -5.49 -21.92
C LEU A 60 8.18 -4.25 -22.65
N MET A 61 7.77 -3.05 -22.24
CA MET A 61 8.28 -1.79 -22.77
C MET A 61 9.77 -1.58 -22.46
N ALA A 62 10.27 -2.12 -21.35
CA ALA A 62 11.69 -2.12 -21.00
C ALA A 62 12.52 -3.21 -21.71
N GLY A 63 11.88 -4.06 -22.52
CA GLY A 63 12.51 -5.22 -23.14
C GLY A 63 12.70 -6.42 -22.22
N ALA A 64 12.10 -6.40 -21.02
CA ALA A 64 12.15 -7.50 -20.07
C ALA A 64 11.20 -8.65 -20.46
N ALA A 65 11.41 -9.82 -19.84
CA ALA A 65 10.54 -10.97 -19.99
C ALA A 65 9.52 -11.08 -18.84
N VAL A 66 8.34 -11.61 -19.16
CA VAL A 66 7.26 -11.86 -18.20
C VAL A 66 6.82 -13.32 -18.28
N GLU A 67 6.80 -14.02 -17.15
CA GLU A 67 6.21 -15.36 -17.02
C GLU A 67 4.89 -15.26 -16.25
N PHE A 68 3.83 -15.85 -16.79
CA PHE A 68 2.51 -15.86 -16.13
C PHE A 68 2.35 -17.03 -15.18
N ALA A 69 1.90 -16.74 -13.97
CA ALA A 69 1.48 -17.70 -12.94
C ALA A 69 0.18 -17.20 -12.27
N TYR A 70 -0.78 -16.75 -13.08
CA TYR A 70 -2.09 -16.30 -12.65
C TYR A 70 -3.14 -17.43 -12.79
N PRO A 71 -4.08 -17.60 -11.83
CA PRO A 71 -4.18 -16.85 -10.57
C PRO A 71 -3.08 -17.26 -9.57
N PHE A 72 -2.78 -16.37 -8.63
CA PHE A 72 -1.78 -16.63 -7.59
C PHE A 72 -2.05 -17.96 -6.86
N ASN A 73 -1.03 -18.81 -6.81
CA ASN A 73 -0.95 -20.01 -5.99
C ASN A 73 0.45 -20.09 -5.36
N ALA A 74 0.52 -20.20 -4.03
CA ALA A 74 1.79 -20.12 -3.31
C ALA A 74 2.77 -21.23 -3.70
N ASP A 75 2.30 -22.47 -3.84
CA ASP A 75 3.14 -23.61 -4.25
C ASP A 75 3.71 -23.43 -5.65
N THR A 76 2.90 -22.92 -6.58
CA THR A 76 3.32 -22.64 -7.97
C THR A 76 4.42 -21.57 -7.99
N VAL A 77 4.25 -20.50 -7.21
CA VAL A 77 5.25 -19.44 -7.08
C VAL A 77 6.53 -19.99 -6.46
N TRP A 78 6.46 -20.72 -5.35
CA TRP A 78 7.65 -21.28 -4.71
C TRP A 78 8.38 -22.28 -5.61
N LYS A 79 7.67 -23.17 -6.28
CA LYS A 79 8.23 -24.08 -7.30
C LYS A 79 8.96 -23.31 -8.38
N ARG A 80 8.39 -22.24 -8.91
CA ARG A 80 9.03 -21.45 -9.97
C ARG A 80 10.25 -20.68 -9.47
N LEU A 81 10.21 -20.12 -8.26
CA LEU A 81 11.34 -19.41 -7.66
C LEU A 81 12.50 -20.36 -7.37
N ALA A 82 12.23 -21.54 -6.81
CA ALA A 82 13.23 -22.55 -6.51
C ALA A 82 13.89 -23.14 -7.75
N LEU A 83 13.13 -23.28 -8.84
CA LEU A 83 13.51 -24.10 -9.99
C LEU A 83 14.96 -23.91 -10.46
N PRO A 84 15.50 -22.69 -10.65
CA PRO A 84 16.88 -22.48 -11.12
C PRO A 84 17.99 -22.94 -10.15
N PHE A 85 17.63 -23.22 -8.89
CA PHE A 85 18.56 -23.53 -7.80
C PHE A 85 18.44 -24.99 -7.32
N LEU A 86 17.60 -25.79 -7.97
CA LEU A 86 17.48 -27.22 -7.69
C LEU A 86 18.54 -28.02 -8.48
N PRO A 87 19.06 -29.15 -7.94
CA PRO A 87 20.14 -29.92 -8.56
C PRO A 87 19.88 -30.41 -9.99
N HIS A 88 18.61 -30.64 -10.36
CA HIS A 88 18.20 -31.15 -11.68
C HIS A 88 17.48 -30.08 -12.52
N SER A 89 17.80 -28.80 -12.29
CA SER A 89 17.15 -27.70 -13.01
C SER A 89 17.51 -27.68 -14.50
N PRO A 90 16.55 -27.43 -15.40
CA PRO A 90 16.86 -27.16 -16.80
C PRO A 90 17.70 -25.87 -16.91
N PRO A 91 18.83 -25.88 -17.65
CA PRO A 91 19.72 -24.70 -17.77
C PRO A 91 19.05 -23.49 -18.42
N THR A 92 17.89 -23.67 -19.06
CA THR A 92 17.10 -22.61 -19.69
C THR A 92 16.26 -21.79 -18.70
N LYS A 93 16.08 -22.28 -17.46
CA LYS A 93 15.23 -21.62 -16.46
C LYS A 93 16.05 -20.67 -15.61
N ARG A 94 16.04 -19.39 -16.02
CA ARG A 94 16.70 -18.31 -15.28
C ARG A 94 15.94 -17.92 -13.99
N PRO A 95 16.64 -17.37 -12.98
CA PRO A 95 16.04 -16.75 -11.80
C PRO A 95 15.01 -15.66 -12.14
N ILE A 96 13.95 -15.59 -11.34
CA ILE A 96 13.02 -14.45 -11.35
C ILE A 96 13.72 -13.28 -10.67
N THR A 97 13.91 -12.17 -11.38
CA THR A 97 14.63 -11.00 -10.84
C THR A 97 13.70 -9.98 -10.21
N PHE A 98 12.42 -10.04 -10.56
CA PHE A 98 11.42 -9.04 -10.18
C PHE A 98 10.13 -9.72 -9.72
N LEU A 99 9.69 -9.42 -8.50
CA LEU A 99 8.32 -9.66 -8.03
C LEU A 99 7.61 -8.35 -7.64
N THR A 100 6.44 -8.07 -8.21
CA THR A 100 5.59 -6.94 -7.76
C THR A 100 4.21 -7.45 -7.39
N VAL A 101 3.88 -7.40 -6.10
CA VAL A 101 2.64 -7.97 -5.57
C VAL A 101 2.06 -7.09 -4.46
N VAL A 102 1.06 -7.61 -3.76
CA VAL A 102 0.35 -6.95 -2.65
C VAL A 102 0.74 -7.62 -1.31
N PRO A 103 0.61 -6.93 -0.16
CA PRO A 103 0.99 -7.49 1.14
C PRO A 103 0.36 -8.87 1.45
N THR A 104 -0.88 -9.10 1.03
CA THR A 104 -1.58 -10.38 1.27
C THR A 104 -0.93 -11.56 0.54
N ILE A 105 -0.28 -11.33 -0.61
CA ILE A 105 0.47 -12.37 -1.32
C ILE A 105 1.77 -12.69 -0.56
N TYR A 106 2.49 -11.68 -0.08
CA TYR A 106 3.69 -11.89 0.74
C TYR A 106 3.36 -12.68 2.02
N ASN A 107 2.27 -12.33 2.71
CA ASN A 107 1.83 -13.07 3.90
C ASN A 107 1.52 -14.54 3.58
N ARG A 108 0.85 -14.83 2.46
CA ARG A 108 0.57 -16.21 2.05
C ARG A 108 1.85 -16.98 1.70
N LEU A 109 2.80 -16.34 1.03
CA LEU A 109 4.10 -16.94 0.71
C LEU A 109 4.89 -17.25 2.00
N LEU A 110 4.98 -16.30 2.92
CA LEU A 110 5.64 -16.47 4.22
C LEU A 110 5.01 -17.61 5.02
N ALA A 111 3.67 -17.61 5.13
CA ALA A 111 2.94 -18.63 5.89
C ALA A 111 3.09 -20.05 5.32
N SER A 112 3.27 -20.19 4.01
CA SER A 112 3.42 -21.50 3.35
C SER A 112 4.88 -21.93 3.17
N HIS A 113 5.87 -21.11 3.51
CA HIS A 113 7.28 -21.45 3.28
C HIS A 113 7.73 -22.66 4.12
N SER A 114 7.30 -22.72 5.38
CA SER A 114 7.64 -23.80 6.31
C SER A 114 7.05 -25.16 5.91
N THR A 115 6.04 -25.19 5.03
CA THR A 115 5.42 -26.44 4.54
C THR A 115 6.17 -27.04 3.34
N LEU A 116 7.15 -26.33 2.78
CA LEU A 116 7.99 -26.83 1.69
C LEU A 116 9.01 -27.87 2.21
N SER A 117 9.48 -28.75 1.33
CA SER A 117 10.60 -29.65 1.65
C SER A 117 11.89 -28.86 1.95
N SER A 118 12.82 -29.44 2.72
CA SER A 118 14.07 -28.76 3.07
C SER A 118 14.86 -28.28 1.84
N GLU A 119 14.90 -29.09 0.78
CA GLU A 119 15.54 -28.73 -0.50
C GLU A 119 14.86 -27.52 -1.15
N MET A 120 13.52 -27.49 -1.18
CA MET A 120 12.75 -26.36 -1.69
C MET A 120 12.93 -25.10 -0.85
N GLN A 121 13.00 -25.23 0.48
CA GLN A 121 13.24 -24.09 1.37
C GLN A 121 14.61 -23.45 1.09
N GLU A 122 15.66 -24.25 0.90
CA GLU A 122 17.00 -23.75 0.60
C GLU A 122 17.07 -23.05 -0.76
N ALA A 123 16.53 -23.71 -1.80
CA ALA A 123 16.47 -23.16 -3.14
C ALA A 123 15.67 -21.85 -3.20
N THR A 124 14.52 -21.77 -2.50
CA THR A 124 13.70 -20.55 -2.46
C THR A 124 14.36 -19.43 -1.66
N ARG A 125 15.03 -19.71 -0.53
CA ARG A 125 15.79 -18.69 0.23
C ARG A 125 16.86 -18.06 -0.64
N THR A 126 17.62 -18.89 -1.38
CA THR A 126 18.61 -18.40 -2.35
C THR A 126 17.95 -17.54 -3.42
N ALA A 127 16.84 -18.01 -4.01
CA ALA A 127 16.15 -17.34 -5.11
C ALA A 127 15.67 -15.92 -4.80
N ILE A 128 15.29 -15.64 -3.55
CA ILE A 128 14.73 -14.35 -3.14
C ILE A 128 15.77 -13.39 -2.54
N THR A 129 17.04 -13.80 -2.44
CA THR A 129 18.12 -12.91 -1.99
C THR A 129 18.30 -11.70 -2.92
N PRO A 130 18.89 -10.59 -2.44
CA PRO A 130 19.17 -9.42 -3.28
C PRO A 130 20.02 -9.73 -4.52
N GLN A 131 20.85 -10.79 -4.48
CA GLN A 131 21.69 -11.22 -5.58
C GLN A 131 20.88 -11.70 -6.79
N TYR A 132 19.78 -12.42 -6.56
CA TYR A 132 18.99 -13.04 -7.63
C TYR A 132 17.65 -12.35 -7.88
N MET A 133 17.03 -11.83 -6.82
CA MET A 133 15.80 -11.04 -6.89
C MET A 133 16.11 -9.58 -6.58
N ARG A 134 16.54 -8.82 -7.59
CA ARG A 134 16.94 -7.42 -7.42
C ARG A 134 15.82 -6.51 -6.89
N LEU A 135 14.55 -6.88 -7.13
CA LEU A 135 13.43 -6.01 -6.79
C LEU A 135 12.14 -6.77 -6.43
N ASN A 136 11.64 -6.47 -5.24
CA ASN A 136 10.46 -7.04 -4.61
C ASN A 136 9.56 -5.90 -4.06
N ILE A 137 8.43 -5.68 -4.71
CA ILE A 137 7.59 -4.50 -4.47
C ILE A 137 6.27 -4.88 -3.79
N SER A 138 5.94 -4.21 -2.68
CA SER A 138 4.68 -4.31 -1.95
C SER A 138 3.88 -3.00 -1.90
N GLY A 139 2.55 -3.08 -2.00
CA GLY A 139 1.69 -1.92 -2.23
C GLY A 139 0.30 -2.29 -2.76
N SER A 140 -0.45 -1.29 -3.22
CA SER A 140 -1.94 -1.33 -3.33
C SER A 140 -2.69 -1.46 -1.99
N ALA A 141 -1.95 -1.63 -0.88
CA ALA A 141 -2.39 -1.57 0.51
C ALA A 141 -1.16 -1.24 1.38
N ALA A 142 -1.39 -0.79 2.61
CA ALA A 142 -0.32 -0.59 3.58
C ALA A 142 0.44 -1.90 3.84
N LEU A 143 1.77 -1.84 3.92
CA LEU A 143 2.62 -2.98 4.24
C LEU A 143 2.77 -3.07 5.77
N PRO A 144 2.37 -4.18 6.41
CA PRO A 144 2.66 -4.39 7.82
C PRO A 144 4.16 -4.56 8.07
N THR A 145 4.68 -3.92 9.11
CA THR A 145 6.09 -4.02 9.52
C THR A 145 6.55 -5.47 9.72
N PRO A 146 5.79 -6.38 10.39
CA PRO A 146 6.24 -7.77 10.53
C PRO A 146 6.33 -8.52 9.20
N THR A 147 5.45 -8.24 8.23
CA THR A 147 5.53 -8.84 6.90
C THR A 147 6.84 -8.46 6.21
N LYS A 148 7.22 -7.18 6.32
CA LYS A 148 8.48 -6.67 5.75
C LYS A 148 9.70 -7.26 6.44
N GLN A 149 9.69 -7.32 7.77
CA GLN A 149 10.76 -7.92 8.57
C GLN A 149 10.91 -9.41 8.26
N ALA A 150 9.83 -10.19 8.31
CA ALA A 150 9.85 -11.62 8.02
C ALA A 150 10.32 -11.92 6.59
N TRP A 151 9.91 -11.11 5.61
CA TRP A 151 10.45 -11.25 4.25
C TRP A 151 11.94 -10.91 4.18
N THR A 152 12.38 -9.85 4.84
CA THR A 152 13.80 -9.44 4.89
C THR A 152 14.66 -10.54 5.52
N GLU A 153 14.21 -11.13 6.63
CA GLU A 153 14.89 -12.25 7.28
C GLU A 153 14.93 -13.49 6.38
N LEU A 154 13.79 -13.92 5.83
CA LEU A 154 13.71 -15.09 4.96
C LEU A 154 14.59 -14.96 3.72
N SER A 155 14.72 -13.73 3.19
CA SER A 155 15.50 -13.42 2.00
C SER A 155 16.95 -13.03 2.27
N SER A 156 17.42 -13.15 3.51
CA SER A 156 18.78 -12.74 3.89
C SER A 156 19.13 -11.30 3.49
N GLY A 157 18.18 -10.38 3.71
CA GLY A 157 18.40 -8.94 3.58
C GLY A 157 17.66 -8.22 2.44
N ASN A 158 16.75 -8.89 1.70
CA ASN A 158 15.99 -8.23 0.64
C ASN A 158 14.76 -7.48 1.20
N VAL A 159 14.89 -6.17 1.42
CA VAL A 159 13.83 -5.35 2.05
C VAL A 159 12.72 -5.04 1.04
N LEU A 160 11.43 -5.18 1.35
CA LEU A 160 10.37 -4.85 0.39
C LEU A 160 10.31 -3.35 0.06
N LEU A 161 10.17 -3.00 -1.22
CA LEU A 161 9.93 -1.64 -1.68
C LEU A 161 8.44 -1.29 -1.60
N GLU A 162 8.12 -0.18 -0.94
CA GLU A 162 6.76 0.37 -0.84
C GLU A 162 6.52 1.45 -1.89
N ARG A 163 5.28 1.53 -2.39
CA ARG A 163 4.87 2.52 -3.40
C ARG A 163 3.38 2.85 -3.28
N TYR A 164 3.00 4.03 -3.74
CA TYR A 164 1.62 4.51 -3.75
C TYR A 164 1.15 4.82 -5.16
N GLY A 165 -0.11 4.48 -5.42
CA GLY A 165 -0.74 4.70 -6.70
C GLY A 165 -2.21 4.30 -6.71
N MET A 166 -2.89 4.68 -7.79
CA MET A 166 -4.29 4.38 -8.04
C MET A 166 -4.53 4.25 -9.54
N THR A 167 -5.68 3.70 -9.92
CA THR A 167 -5.99 3.43 -11.33
C THR A 167 -5.92 4.69 -12.20
N GLU A 168 -6.33 5.83 -11.64
CA GLU A 168 -6.36 7.14 -12.28
C GLU A 168 -4.97 7.71 -12.61
N VAL A 169 -3.90 7.26 -11.96
CA VAL A 169 -2.56 7.88 -12.11
C VAL A 169 -1.44 6.87 -12.35
N GLY A 170 -1.73 5.57 -12.27
CA GLY A 170 -0.67 4.57 -12.16
C GLY A 170 -0.02 4.66 -10.79
N MET A 171 1.31 4.59 -10.74
CA MET A 171 2.06 4.86 -9.51
C MET A 171 2.47 6.33 -9.49
N ALA A 172 2.33 6.96 -8.32
CA ALA A 172 2.66 8.36 -8.12
C ALA A 172 3.87 8.55 -7.21
N LEU A 173 4.00 7.71 -6.18
CA LEU A 173 5.09 7.77 -5.20
C LEU A 173 5.75 6.41 -5.06
N SER A 174 7.05 6.39 -4.79
CA SER A 174 7.82 5.17 -4.52
C SER A 174 8.96 5.44 -3.55
N CYS A 175 9.25 4.47 -2.68
CA CYS A 175 10.54 4.40 -1.98
C CYS A 175 11.68 4.22 -3.00
N GLY A 176 12.90 4.59 -2.59
CA GLY A 176 14.11 4.43 -3.39
C GLY A 176 14.55 2.97 -3.53
N LEU A 177 15.45 2.72 -4.47
CA LEU A 177 16.03 1.39 -4.68
C LEU A 177 17.02 1.01 -3.57
N ALA A 178 17.63 1.96 -2.86
CA ALA A 178 18.46 1.67 -1.71
C ALA A 178 17.60 1.09 -0.57
N PHE A 179 18.15 0.23 0.28
CA PHE A 179 17.35 -0.41 1.34
C PHE A 179 17.05 0.54 2.49
N GLU A 180 17.96 1.45 2.78
CA GLU A 180 17.81 2.56 3.74
C GLU A 180 16.66 3.51 3.35
N ASP A 181 16.32 3.59 2.06
CA ASP A 181 15.22 4.43 1.55
C ASP A 181 13.84 3.80 1.75
N ARG A 182 13.75 2.55 2.27
CA ARG A 182 12.50 1.80 2.44
C ARG A 182 12.04 1.88 3.89
N VAL A 183 11.66 3.09 4.33
CA VAL A 183 11.19 3.38 5.69
C VAL A 183 9.77 2.88 5.94
N ASP A 184 9.52 2.30 7.11
CA ASP A 184 8.21 1.78 7.49
C ASP A 184 7.11 2.84 7.48
N GLY A 185 6.02 2.55 6.76
CA GLY A 185 4.88 3.45 6.62
C GLY A 185 5.10 4.61 5.64
N SER A 186 6.30 4.74 5.07
CA SER A 186 6.58 5.68 4.00
C SER A 186 6.31 5.03 2.65
N VAL A 187 5.79 5.82 1.71
CA VAL A 187 5.70 5.44 0.30
C VAL A 187 6.73 6.19 -0.55
N GLY A 188 7.70 6.84 0.11
CA GLY A 188 8.86 7.49 -0.49
C GLY A 188 8.53 8.84 -1.12
N TRP A 189 8.97 9.03 -2.35
CA TRP A 189 9.00 10.31 -3.04
C TRP A 189 8.21 10.27 -4.35
N PRO A 190 7.89 11.44 -4.94
CA PRO A 190 7.34 11.52 -6.28
C PRO A 190 8.19 10.75 -7.29
N LEU A 191 7.52 9.92 -8.08
CA LEU A 191 8.15 9.25 -9.21
C LEU A 191 8.54 10.27 -10.30
N PRO A 192 9.50 9.96 -11.18
CA PRO A 192 9.88 10.84 -12.29
C PRO A 192 8.64 11.29 -13.10
N SER A 193 8.61 12.54 -13.52
CA SER A 193 7.48 13.21 -14.20
C SER A 193 6.19 13.40 -13.40
N VAL A 194 6.15 12.98 -12.12
CA VAL A 194 4.99 13.20 -11.24
C VAL A 194 5.24 14.40 -10.35
N GLU A 195 4.37 15.40 -10.45
CA GLU A 195 4.34 16.52 -9.52
C GLU A 195 3.32 16.23 -8.42
N VAL A 196 3.67 16.59 -7.18
CA VAL A 196 2.86 16.30 -5.99
C VAL A 196 2.82 17.51 -5.07
N ARG A 197 1.62 17.87 -4.62
CA ARG A 197 1.43 18.83 -3.53
C ARG A 197 0.50 18.25 -2.46
N LEU A 198 0.64 18.77 -1.25
CA LEU A 198 -0.31 18.53 -0.15
C LEU A 198 -1.17 19.78 0.00
N VAL A 199 -2.48 19.61 0.07
CA VAL A 199 -3.43 20.70 0.29
C VAL A 199 -4.18 20.45 1.59
N ASP A 200 -4.09 21.39 2.53
CA ASP A 200 -4.77 21.30 3.81
C ASP A 200 -6.27 21.08 3.59
N THR A 201 -6.81 20.06 4.26
CA THR A 201 -8.20 19.62 4.03
C THR A 201 -9.26 20.54 4.62
N GLU A 202 -8.87 21.48 5.49
CA GLU A 202 -9.72 22.44 6.18
C GLU A 202 -9.57 23.84 5.60
N THR A 203 -8.33 24.32 5.41
CA THR A 203 -8.10 25.68 4.89
C THR A 203 -8.11 25.73 3.36
N GLY A 204 -7.83 24.61 2.68
CA GLY A 204 -7.66 24.57 1.24
C GLY A 204 -6.31 25.13 0.76
N GLU A 205 -5.42 25.49 1.68
CA GLU A 205 -4.10 26.04 1.37
C GLU A 205 -3.10 24.93 1.04
N VAL A 206 -2.17 25.20 0.13
CA VAL A 206 -1.04 24.31 -0.15
C VAL A 206 -0.10 24.30 1.06
N VAL A 207 0.33 23.12 1.50
CA VAL A 207 1.42 22.95 2.47
C VAL A 207 2.75 23.17 1.75
N PRO A 208 3.48 24.27 2.02
CA PRO A 208 4.70 24.57 1.29
C PRO A 208 5.81 23.55 1.56
N PRO A 209 6.71 23.31 0.58
CA PRO A 209 7.98 22.64 0.85
C PRO A 209 8.74 23.30 2.00
N ASN A 210 9.34 22.48 2.88
CA ASN A 210 10.09 22.92 4.06
C ASN A 210 9.24 23.54 5.18
N GLU A 211 7.91 23.51 5.06
CA GLU A 211 6.96 23.88 6.11
C GLU A 211 6.10 22.69 6.52
N GLU A 212 6.70 21.50 6.57
CA GLU A 212 6.01 20.25 6.93
C GLU A 212 5.50 20.25 8.37
N VAL A 213 6.07 21.06 9.26
CA VAL A 213 5.70 21.17 10.67
C VAL A 213 4.98 22.49 10.90
N GLY A 214 3.78 22.43 11.50
CA GLY A 214 2.98 23.59 11.86
C GLY A 214 3.55 24.35 13.07
N LYS A 215 2.96 25.51 13.36
CA LYS A 215 3.32 26.32 14.55
C LYS A 215 3.10 25.60 15.88
N ASP A 216 2.26 24.57 15.87
CA ASP A 216 1.96 23.69 17.01
C ASP A 216 2.96 22.53 17.17
N GLY A 217 3.97 22.45 16.30
CA GLY A 217 4.98 21.38 16.31
C GLY A 217 4.48 20.05 15.72
N LYS A 218 3.27 19.99 15.18
CA LYS A 218 2.72 18.79 14.54
C LYS A 218 2.99 18.80 13.03
N LEU A 219 3.07 17.61 12.44
CA LEU A 219 3.14 17.50 10.98
C LEU A 219 1.84 17.99 10.34
N ARG A 220 1.96 18.84 9.32
CA ARG A 220 0.83 19.31 8.53
C ARG A 220 0.33 18.20 7.63
N GLU A 221 -0.96 17.92 7.72
CA GLU A 221 -1.67 16.92 6.93
C GLU A 221 -2.38 17.60 5.75
N GLY A 222 -2.30 16.99 4.56
CA GLY A 222 -3.01 17.49 3.39
C GLY A 222 -3.46 16.39 2.45
N GLU A 223 -4.50 16.67 1.68
CA GLU A 223 -4.89 15.87 0.53
C GLU A 223 -3.77 15.88 -0.51
N ILE A 224 -3.38 14.70 -0.98
CA ILE A 224 -2.42 14.54 -2.06
C ILE A 224 -3.11 14.97 -3.36
N GLN A 225 -2.52 15.97 -4.01
CA GLN A 225 -2.91 16.37 -5.35
C GLN A 225 -1.75 16.14 -6.31
N LEU A 226 -2.07 15.59 -7.47
CA LEU A 226 -1.10 15.11 -8.45
C LEU A 226 -1.25 15.85 -9.77
N ARG A 227 -0.13 16.10 -10.44
CA ARG A 227 -0.09 16.66 -11.78
C ARG A 227 1.01 15.98 -12.59
N GLY A 228 0.81 15.90 -13.90
CA GLY A 228 1.80 15.33 -14.82
C GLY A 228 1.17 14.50 -15.93
N PRO A 229 2.00 13.96 -16.84
CA PRO A 229 1.54 13.17 -17.99
C PRO A 229 0.97 11.80 -17.61
N THR A 230 1.14 11.37 -16.36
CA THR A 230 0.69 10.07 -15.84
C THR A 230 -0.80 10.06 -15.48
N ILE A 231 -1.44 11.23 -15.39
CA ILE A 231 -2.84 11.37 -14.99
C ILE A 231 -3.76 10.88 -16.12
N PHE A 232 -4.80 10.12 -15.76
CA PHE A 232 -5.83 9.63 -16.66
C PHE A 232 -6.53 10.77 -17.41
N LYS A 233 -7.14 10.43 -18.55
CA LYS A 233 -7.84 11.40 -19.39
C LYS A 233 -9.18 11.81 -18.79
N GLU A 234 -10.00 10.83 -18.43
CA GLU A 234 -11.38 11.05 -17.99
C GLU A 234 -11.99 9.79 -17.40
N TYR A 235 -13.11 9.97 -16.70
CA TYR A 235 -14.06 8.90 -16.46
C TYR A 235 -14.98 8.76 -17.68
N PHE A 236 -15.00 7.57 -18.28
CA PHE A 236 -15.71 7.26 -19.51
C PHE A 236 -17.17 7.68 -19.44
N ARG A 237 -17.59 8.55 -20.38
CA ARG A 237 -18.96 9.09 -20.48
C ARG A 237 -19.45 9.74 -19.18
N ASN A 238 -18.55 10.29 -18.37
CA ASN A 238 -18.89 10.95 -17.11
C ASN A 238 -18.09 12.26 -16.94
N PRO A 239 -18.38 13.29 -17.76
CA PRO A 239 -17.65 14.56 -17.71
C PRO A 239 -17.82 15.29 -16.37
N LYS A 240 -19.00 15.18 -15.74
CA LYS A 240 -19.26 15.76 -14.41
C LYS A 240 -18.32 15.18 -13.35
N ALA A 241 -18.31 13.84 -13.20
CA ALA A 241 -17.43 13.21 -12.23
C ALA A 241 -15.95 13.41 -12.58
N THR A 242 -15.60 13.60 -13.86
CA THR A 242 -14.24 13.92 -14.26
C THR A 242 -13.86 15.32 -13.77
N ALA A 243 -14.65 16.35 -14.12
CA ALA A 243 -14.40 17.72 -13.73
C ALA A 243 -14.33 17.92 -12.20
N GLU A 244 -15.14 17.18 -11.45
CA GLU A 244 -15.14 17.22 -9.99
C GLU A 244 -13.83 16.75 -9.33
N GLU A 245 -13.01 15.91 -9.98
CA GLU A 245 -11.73 15.46 -9.43
C GLU A 245 -10.57 16.42 -9.71
N PHE A 246 -10.73 17.38 -10.63
CA PHE A 246 -9.67 18.32 -11.00
C PHE A 246 -9.88 19.69 -10.37
N VAL A 247 -8.79 20.33 -9.98
CA VAL A 247 -8.76 21.74 -9.58
C VAL A 247 -7.79 22.49 -10.48
N GLU A 248 -8.11 23.74 -10.81
CA GLU A 248 -7.19 24.59 -11.56
C GLU A 248 -5.91 24.83 -10.74
N SER A 249 -4.82 25.11 -11.45
CA SER A 249 -3.59 25.54 -10.83
C SER A 249 -3.50 27.06 -10.87
N ASP A 250 -2.81 27.64 -9.88
CA ASP A 250 -2.51 29.06 -9.83
C ASP A 250 -1.33 29.42 -10.76
N ASP A 251 -0.66 28.41 -11.32
CA ASP A 251 0.39 28.52 -12.32
C ASP A 251 -0.11 28.05 -13.71
N ASN A 252 0.72 28.23 -14.74
CA ASN A 252 0.43 27.78 -16.10
C ASN A 252 0.71 26.28 -16.32
N GLY A 253 0.90 25.48 -15.26
CA GLY A 253 1.29 24.07 -15.36
C GLY A 253 0.13 23.10 -15.63
N GLY A 254 -1.10 23.58 -15.66
CA GLY A 254 -2.30 22.77 -15.85
C GLY A 254 -2.91 22.24 -14.55
N LYS A 255 -3.99 21.47 -14.66
CA LYS A 255 -4.85 21.09 -13.52
C LYS A 255 -4.21 20.07 -12.59
N TRP A 256 -4.57 20.15 -11.32
CA TRP A 256 -4.24 19.16 -10.30
C TRP A 256 -5.37 18.16 -10.14
N PHE A 257 -5.04 16.87 -10.12
CA PHE A 257 -5.94 15.78 -9.80
C PHE A 257 -5.98 15.54 -8.28
N LYS A 258 -7.17 15.54 -7.70
CA LYS A 258 -7.40 15.20 -6.29
C LYS A 258 -7.49 13.69 -6.11
N THR A 259 -6.62 13.14 -5.27
CA THR A 259 -6.60 11.70 -5.02
C THR A 259 -7.67 11.25 -4.01
N GLY A 260 -8.12 12.15 -3.15
CA GLY A 260 -8.93 11.82 -1.97
C GLY A 260 -8.14 11.14 -0.84
N ASP A 261 -6.84 10.92 -1.01
CA ASP A 261 -5.94 10.38 0.01
C ASP A 261 -5.20 11.52 0.72
N VAL A 262 -5.05 11.39 2.03
CA VAL A 262 -4.37 12.35 2.91
C VAL A 262 -3.00 11.80 3.29
N ALA A 263 -2.00 12.67 3.32
CA ALA A 263 -0.65 12.34 3.76
C ALA A 263 -0.03 13.46 4.60
N VAL A 264 1.03 13.09 5.31
CA VAL A 264 2.05 14.03 5.78
C VAL A 264 3.30 13.85 4.94
N ARG A 265 4.14 14.88 4.93
CA ARG A 265 5.48 14.83 4.35
C ARG A 265 6.50 15.14 5.46
N GLN A 266 7.63 14.44 5.51
CA GLN A 266 8.68 14.71 6.51
C GLN A 266 10.05 14.18 6.05
N SER A 267 11.13 14.85 6.45
CA SER A 267 12.50 14.35 6.27
C SER A 267 12.80 13.23 7.25
N VAL A 268 13.44 12.16 6.79
CA VAL A 268 13.86 11.03 7.63
C VAL A 268 15.39 10.97 7.62
N PRO A 269 16.07 11.06 8.77
CA PRO A 269 17.53 10.95 8.82
C PRO A 269 18.03 9.64 8.21
N GLY A 270 19.10 9.72 7.43
CA GLY A 270 19.73 8.55 6.80
C GLY A 270 19.08 8.10 5.50
N THR A 271 18.00 8.74 5.04
CA THR A 271 17.38 8.44 3.74
C THR A 271 17.75 9.47 2.67
N GLY A 272 17.50 9.11 1.41
CA GLY A 272 17.70 9.94 0.24
C GLY A 272 19.15 10.29 -0.03
N GLN A 273 20.07 9.43 0.41
CA GLN A 273 21.52 9.57 0.22
C GLN A 273 22.03 8.79 -1.02
N SER A 274 21.14 8.04 -1.68
CA SER A 274 21.50 7.26 -2.87
C SER A 274 21.63 8.15 -4.11
N GLU A 275 22.30 7.64 -5.14
CA GLU A 275 22.44 8.31 -6.46
C GLU A 275 21.12 8.43 -7.24
N GLN A 276 19.99 7.97 -6.66
CA GLN A 276 18.70 8.03 -7.31
C GLN A 276 18.06 9.41 -7.15
N GLU A 277 18.01 10.18 -8.23
CA GLU A 277 17.52 11.57 -8.20
C GLU A 277 16.07 11.69 -7.70
N SER A 278 15.21 10.72 -8.03
CA SER A 278 13.81 10.72 -7.58
C SER A 278 13.63 10.41 -6.09
N ALA A 279 14.70 10.06 -5.36
CA ALA A 279 14.66 9.66 -3.96
C ALA A 279 15.40 10.67 -3.07
N LYS A 280 14.94 11.94 -3.07
CA LYS A 280 15.59 13.03 -2.34
C LYS A 280 14.60 13.94 -1.63
N GLY A 281 15.02 14.48 -0.50
CA GLY A 281 14.22 15.40 0.31
C GLY A 281 13.19 14.68 1.20
N PRO A 282 12.08 15.34 1.57
CA PRO A 282 11.14 14.76 2.52
C PRO A 282 10.23 13.71 1.88
N MET A 283 9.97 12.63 2.62
CA MET A 283 9.18 11.48 2.19
C MET A 283 7.71 11.63 2.55
N TYR A 284 6.84 10.93 1.81
CA TYR A 284 5.39 10.93 1.99
C TYR A 284 4.92 9.73 2.82
N PHE A 285 4.05 9.99 3.81
CA PHE A 285 3.44 8.99 4.68
C PHE A 285 1.91 9.09 4.57
N ILE A 286 1.28 8.04 4.04
CA ILE A 286 -0.16 8.01 3.80
C ILE A 286 -0.91 7.87 5.13
N ARG A 287 -1.81 8.82 5.42
CA ARG A 287 -2.71 8.81 6.58
C ARG A 287 -4.05 8.13 6.25
N GLY A 288 -4.42 8.04 4.98
CA GLY A 288 -5.59 7.31 4.49
C GLY A 288 -6.58 8.21 3.76
N ARG A 289 -7.75 7.68 3.42
CA ARG A 289 -8.76 8.44 2.67
C ARG A 289 -9.45 9.49 3.52
N LYS A 290 -9.52 10.72 2.99
CA LYS A 290 -10.24 11.86 3.56
C LYS A 290 -11.67 11.50 3.96
N SER A 291 -12.34 10.64 3.19
CA SER A 291 -13.76 10.32 3.36
C SER A 291 -14.06 9.19 4.35
N VAL A 292 -13.09 8.33 4.71
CA VAL A 292 -13.38 7.10 5.47
C VAL A 292 -12.31 6.69 6.49
N ASP A 293 -11.04 7.09 6.30
CA ASP A 293 -9.94 6.63 7.16
C ASP A 293 -9.41 7.71 8.10
N ILE A 294 -9.83 8.97 7.92
CA ILE A 294 -9.52 10.06 8.85
C ILE A 294 -10.65 10.18 9.86
N ILE A 295 -10.40 9.73 11.10
CA ILE A 295 -11.34 9.76 12.21
C ILE A 295 -11.10 11.05 13.00
N LYS A 296 -12.14 11.87 13.17
CA LYS A 296 -12.11 13.11 13.95
C LYS A 296 -12.63 12.84 15.36
N THR A 297 -11.72 12.62 16.30
CA THR A 297 -12.05 12.26 17.69
C THR A 297 -11.46 13.28 18.65
N GLY A 298 -12.31 13.94 19.43
CA GLY A 298 -11.88 14.89 20.45
C GLY A 298 -11.06 16.07 19.93
N GLY A 299 -11.36 16.53 18.73
CA GLY A 299 -10.61 17.61 18.07
C GLY A 299 -9.31 17.19 17.38
N GLU A 300 -8.94 15.90 17.46
CA GLU A 300 -7.74 15.35 16.82
C GLU A 300 -8.09 14.54 15.57
N LYS A 301 -7.18 14.54 14.58
CA LYS A 301 -7.27 13.70 13.37
C LYS A 301 -6.48 12.42 13.59
N VAL A 302 -7.18 11.29 13.49
CA VAL A 302 -6.62 9.96 13.72
C VAL A 302 -6.71 9.13 12.44
N SER A 303 -5.57 8.59 12.02
CA SER A 303 -5.47 7.70 10.86
C SER A 303 -5.91 6.29 11.23
N ALA A 304 -6.96 5.78 10.58
CA ALA A 304 -7.35 4.39 10.69
C ALA A 304 -6.26 3.45 10.17
N LEU A 305 -5.54 3.83 9.10
CA LEU A 305 -4.46 3.03 8.53
C LEU A 305 -3.27 2.87 9.46
N GLU A 306 -2.89 3.92 10.19
CA GLU A 306 -1.84 3.87 11.22
C GLU A 306 -2.20 2.81 12.27
N ILE A 307 -3.44 2.85 12.77
CA ILE A 307 -3.91 1.91 13.78
C ILE A 307 -4.03 0.49 13.22
N GLU A 308 -4.54 0.33 11.99
CA GLU A 308 -4.60 -0.97 11.31
C GLU A 308 -3.21 -1.58 11.16
N ARG A 309 -2.20 -0.78 10.81
CA ARG A 309 -0.80 -1.25 10.72
C ARG A 309 -0.28 -1.72 12.08
N GLU A 310 -0.51 -0.96 13.14
CA GLU A 310 -0.07 -1.37 14.48
C GLU A 310 -0.84 -2.60 14.99
N LEU A 311 -2.13 -2.71 14.69
CA LEU A 311 -2.94 -3.91 15.01
C LEU A 311 -2.43 -5.13 14.26
N LEU A 312 -2.19 -5.01 12.95
CA LEU A 312 -1.61 -6.07 12.12
C LEU A 312 -0.15 -6.38 12.48
N SER A 313 0.47 -5.57 13.34
CA SER A 313 1.79 -5.89 13.88
C SER A 313 1.75 -6.89 15.04
N LEU A 314 0.56 -7.13 15.61
CA LEU A 314 0.37 -8.00 16.77
C LEU A 314 0.19 -9.46 16.32
N PRO A 315 0.88 -10.44 16.95
CA PRO A 315 0.76 -11.84 16.58
C PRO A 315 -0.66 -12.41 16.80
N GLU A 316 -1.48 -11.76 17.62
CA GLU A 316 -2.86 -12.16 17.91
C GLU A 316 -3.86 -11.77 16.82
N ILE A 317 -3.49 -10.88 15.90
CA ILE A 317 -4.41 -10.31 14.89
C ILE A 317 -4.03 -10.80 13.48
N SER A 318 -4.99 -11.38 12.77
CA SER A 318 -4.82 -11.82 11.38
C SER A 318 -5.37 -10.80 10.37
N GLU A 319 -6.49 -10.15 10.70
CA GLU A 319 -7.07 -9.06 9.91
C GLU A 319 -7.56 -7.94 10.83
N ALA A 320 -7.47 -6.69 10.37
CA ALA A 320 -7.97 -5.53 11.08
C ALA A 320 -8.64 -4.55 10.12
N ALA A 321 -9.73 -3.93 10.59
CA ALA A 321 -10.34 -2.75 9.99
C ALA A 321 -10.69 -1.76 11.11
N VAL A 322 -10.22 -0.52 10.97
CA VAL A 322 -10.45 0.54 11.95
C VAL A 322 -11.45 1.53 11.37
N VAL A 323 -12.44 1.89 12.20
CA VAL A 323 -13.58 2.74 11.81
C VAL A 323 -13.82 3.80 12.87
N GLY A 324 -14.31 4.96 12.41
CA GLY A 324 -14.86 5.99 13.29
C GLY A 324 -16.34 5.72 13.54
N LEU A 325 -16.73 5.57 14.81
CA LEU A 325 -18.13 5.48 15.21
C LEU A 325 -18.60 6.82 15.77
N PRO A 326 -19.87 7.21 15.59
CA PRO A 326 -20.45 8.38 16.24
C PRO A 326 -20.24 8.37 17.77
N SER A 327 -19.93 9.53 18.33
CA SER A 327 -19.80 9.74 19.77
C SER A 327 -20.31 11.13 20.14
N GLU A 328 -21.23 11.21 21.10
CA GLU A 328 -21.71 12.50 21.62
C GLU A 328 -20.59 13.31 22.29
N GLN A 329 -19.66 12.63 22.96
CA GLN A 329 -18.58 13.27 23.70
C GLN A 329 -17.42 13.72 22.79
N TRP A 330 -17.11 12.95 21.75
CA TRP A 330 -15.87 13.12 20.97
C TRP A 330 -16.11 13.44 19.50
N GLY A 331 -17.37 13.57 19.07
CA GLY A 331 -17.77 13.60 17.66
C GLY A 331 -17.68 12.20 17.04
N GLN A 332 -16.48 11.63 17.00
CA GLN A 332 -16.25 10.22 16.70
C GLN A 332 -15.41 9.55 17.78
N LYS A 333 -15.57 8.24 17.93
CA LYS A 333 -14.68 7.36 18.68
C LYS A 333 -14.06 6.31 17.76
N VAL A 334 -12.84 5.91 18.07
CA VAL A 334 -12.11 4.90 17.30
C VAL A 334 -12.58 3.50 17.72
N ALA A 335 -12.97 2.67 16.75
CA ALA A 335 -13.29 1.27 16.95
C ALA A 335 -12.52 0.37 15.99
N ALA A 336 -12.17 -0.83 16.44
CA ALA A 336 -11.50 -1.85 15.64
C ALA A 336 -12.42 -3.06 15.44
N VAL A 337 -12.47 -3.57 14.21
CA VAL A 337 -13.03 -4.87 13.87
C VAL A 337 -11.86 -5.77 13.47
N VAL A 338 -11.72 -6.91 14.12
CA VAL A 338 -10.57 -7.79 13.92
C VAL A 338 -10.97 -9.24 13.71
N VAL A 339 -10.13 -9.95 12.96
CA VAL A 339 -10.08 -11.42 12.96
C VAL A 339 -8.84 -11.82 13.75
N LEU A 340 -9.00 -12.78 14.65
CA LEU A 340 -7.88 -13.26 15.46
C LEU A 340 -7.06 -14.27 14.67
N ALA A 341 -5.75 -14.23 14.88
CA ALA A 341 -4.85 -15.33 14.54
C ALA A 341 -4.96 -16.44 15.59
N PRO A 342 -4.43 -17.65 15.34
CA PRO A 342 -4.44 -18.74 16.33
C PRO A 342 -3.89 -18.33 17.70
N ALA A 343 -2.83 -17.51 17.73
CA ALA A 343 -2.27 -16.95 18.96
C ALA A 343 -3.26 -16.07 19.74
N GLY A 344 -4.18 -15.39 19.05
CA GLY A 344 -5.20 -14.55 19.68
C GLY A 344 -6.37 -15.33 20.29
N LEU A 345 -6.59 -16.58 19.90
CA LEU A 345 -7.70 -17.40 20.43
C LEU A 345 -7.53 -17.73 21.91
N THR A 346 -6.28 -17.83 22.39
CA THR A 346 -5.93 -18.11 23.79
C THR A 346 -4.96 -17.10 24.40
N GLY A 347 -4.57 -16.07 23.64
CA GLY A 347 -3.59 -15.04 24.06
C GLY A 347 -4.13 -13.99 25.04
N GLY A 348 -5.41 -14.04 25.40
CA GLY A 348 -6.01 -13.16 26.39
C GLY A 348 -5.75 -13.64 27.83
N ARG A 349 -6.04 -12.76 28.80
CA ARG A 349 -5.82 -13.06 30.23
C ARG A 349 -6.54 -14.34 30.67
N GLY A 350 -5.78 -15.28 31.24
CA GLY A 350 -6.30 -16.56 31.74
C GLY A 350 -6.60 -17.58 30.64
N GLY A 351 -5.90 -17.51 29.50
CA GLY A 351 -6.11 -18.42 28.37
C GLY A 351 -7.38 -18.12 27.55
N LYS A 352 -8.01 -16.97 27.81
CA LYS A 352 -9.21 -16.52 27.11
C LYS A 352 -8.86 -15.94 25.75
N GLN A 353 -9.88 -15.73 24.94
CA GLN A 353 -9.76 -14.99 23.70
C GLN A 353 -9.23 -13.56 23.97
N TRP A 354 -8.27 -13.13 23.15
CA TRP A 354 -7.68 -11.80 23.21
C TRP A 354 -8.74 -10.72 22.96
N GLY A 355 -8.81 -9.73 23.85
CA GLY A 355 -9.89 -8.76 23.89
C GLY A 355 -9.46 -7.30 23.94
N VAL A 356 -10.43 -6.40 24.10
CA VAL A 356 -10.21 -4.93 24.06
C VAL A 356 -9.17 -4.44 25.07
N MET A 357 -9.09 -5.04 26.26
CA MET A 357 -8.12 -4.66 27.28
C MET A 357 -6.70 -5.13 26.92
N ASP A 358 -6.58 -6.27 26.26
CA ASP A 358 -5.29 -6.79 25.78
C ASP A 358 -4.79 -5.94 24.61
N MET A 359 -5.68 -5.56 23.69
CA MET A 359 -5.41 -4.57 22.63
C MET A 359 -4.89 -3.25 23.18
N ARG A 360 -5.61 -2.66 24.14
CA ARG A 360 -5.20 -1.38 24.73
C ARG A 360 -3.83 -1.47 25.38
N ARG A 361 -3.54 -2.59 26.06
CA ARG A 361 -2.24 -2.85 26.66
C ARG A 361 -1.14 -2.99 25.61
N ALA A 362 -1.40 -3.75 24.55
CA ALA A 362 -0.44 -4.01 23.47
C ALA A 362 -0.13 -2.75 22.63
N LEU A 363 -1.09 -1.85 22.47
CA LEU A 363 -0.93 -0.62 21.67
C LEU A 363 -0.42 0.59 22.46
N LYS A 364 -0.37 0.51 23.79
CA LYS A 364 -0.04 1.66 24.66
C LYS A 364 1.33 2.27 24.37
N ASP A 365 2.31 1.43 24.04
CA ASP A 365 3.69 1.86 23.79
C ASP A 365 3.98 2.09 22.29
N LYS A 366 2.98 1.84 21.43
CA LYS A 366 3.06 1.99 19.97
C LYS A 366 2.32 3.22 19.46
N LEU A 367 1.24 3.61 20.13
CA LEU A 367 0.34 4.69 19.73
C LEU A 367 0.11 5.65 20.88
N ALA A 368 -0.04 6.94 20.56
CA ALA A 368 -0.55 7.90 21.52
C ALA A 368 -1.93 7.48 22.03
N ASN A 369 -2.19 7.67 23.33
CA ASN A 369 -3.39 7.13 24.02
C ASN A 369 -4.72 7.43 23.29
N TYR A 370 -4.86 8.64 22.74
CA TYR A 370 -6.11 9.05 22.05
C TYR A 370 -6.34 8.33 20.71
N LYS A 371 -5.31 7.70 20.12
CA LYS A 371 -5.42 6.91 18.89
C LYS A 371 -5.84 5.46 19.15
N ILE A 372 -5.69 4.98 20.38
CA ILE A 372 -5.97 3.57 20.72
C ILE A 372 -7.47 3.31 20.61
N PRO A 373 -7.92 2.26 19.88
CA PRO A 373 -9.34 1.97 19.75
C PRO A 373 -10.01 1.76 21.10
N GLN A 374 -11.16 2.39 21.25
CA GLN A 374 -11.95 2.36 22.47
C GLN A 374 -12.87 1.14 22.48
N GLU A 375 -13.26 0.65 21.30
CA GLU A 375 -14.04 -0.57 21.09
C GLU A 375 -13.30 -1.56 20.21
N LEU A 376 -13.49 -2.85 20.49
CA LEU A 376 -13.01 -3.97 19.69
C LEU A 376 -14.17 -4.92 19.42
N LYS A 377 -14.35 -5.30 18.16
CA LYS A 377 -15.26 -6.37 17.74
C LYS A 377 -14.45 -7.47 17.07
N VAL A 378 -14.51 -8.67 17.65
CA VAL A 378 -13.93 -9.86 17.03
C VAL A 378 -14.98 -10.50 16.13
N VAL A 379 -14.61 -10.76 14.89
CA VAL A 379 -15.44 -11.41 13.87
C VAL A 379 -14.71 -12.61 13.27
N GLU A 380 -15.45 -13.56 12.71
CA GLU A 380 -14.85 -14.71 12.02
C GLU A 380 -14.17 -14.31 10.71
N SER A 381 -14.72 -13.32 10.01
CA SER A 381 -14.15 -12.75 8.79
C SER A 381 -14.62 -11.32 8.56
N ILE A 382 -13.81 -10.52 7.86
CA ILE A 382 -14.21 -9.17 7.45
C ILE A 382 -14.72 -9.21 6.00
N PRO A 383 -15.98 -8.81 5.74
CA PRO A 383 -16.56 -8.85 4.40
C PRO A 383 -15.84 -7.91 3.43
N ARG A 384 -15.60 -8.41 2.22
CA ARG A 384 -14.91 -7.70 1.12
C ARG A 384 -15.79 -7.65 -0.12
N ASN A 385 -15.66 -6.60 -0.91
CA ASN A 385 -16.34 -6.50 -2.20
C ASN A 385 -15.66 -7.39 -3.26
N ALA A 386 -16.24 -7.44 -4.47
CA ALA A 386 -15.69 -8.21 -5.60
C ALA A 386 -14.25 -7.84 -5.99
N MET A 387 -13.75 -6.67 -5.58
CA MET A 387 -12.38 -6.22 -5.78
C MET A 387 -11.47 -6.48 -4.55
N GLY A 388 -11.93 -7.26 -3.57
CA GLY A 388 -11.18 -7.59 -2.35
C GLY A 388 -11.06 -6.46 -1.32
N LYS A 389 -11.77 -5.34 -1.51
CA LYS A 389 -11.72 -4.17 -0.61
C LYS A 389 -12.79 -4.25 0.48
N ILE A 390 -12.44 -3.79 1.67
CA ILE A 390 -13.36 -3.66 2.81
C ILE A 390 -14.22 -2.41 2.60
N ASN A 391 -15.54 -2.55 2.71
CA ASN A 391 -16.44 -1.40 2.74
C ASN A 391 -16.74 -1.02 4.19
N LYS A 392 -16.00 -0.03 4.72
CA LYS A 392 -16.11 0.40 6.13
C LYS A 392 -17.51 0.90 6.49
N LYS A 393 -18.25 1.53 5.57
CA LYS A 393 -19.62 2.00 5.83
C LYS A 393 -20.59 0.83 6.04
N THR A 394 -20.50 -0.19 5.21
CA THR A 394 -21.26 -1.43 5.37
C THR A 394 -20.83 -2.18 6.64
N LEU A 395 -19.51 -2.25 6.90
CA LEU A 395 -18.97 -2.91 8.08
C LEU A 395 -19.48 -2.28 9.39
N ILE A 396 -19.53 -0.94 9.47
CA ILE A 396 -20.10 -0.23 10.64
C ILE A 396 -21.55 -0.66 10.87
N LYS A 397 -22.36 -0.69 9.80
CA LYS A 397 -23.76 -1.06 9.88
C LYS A 397 -23.94 -2.51 10.35
N ASP A 398 -23.19 -3.43 9.77
CA ASP A 398 -23.38 -4.88 9.99
C ASP A 398 -22.83 -5.33 11.35
N VAL A 399 -21.71 -4.74 11.80
CA VAL A 399 -21.02 -5.16 13.04
C VAL A 399 -21.47 -4.37 14.27
N PHE A 400 -21.80 -3.08 14.11
CA PHE A 400 -22.16 -2.20 15.22
C PHE A 400 -23.63 -1.80 15.23
N GLY A 401 -24.41 -2.12 14.19
CA GLY A 401 -25.83 -1.75 14.10
C GLY A 401 -26.08 -0.24 13.94
N GLN A 402 -25.04 0.55 13.69
CA GLN A 402 -25.12 2.01 13.61
C GLN A 402 -25.17 2.47 12.15
N LYS A 403 -25.92 3.55 11.88
CA LYS A 403 -25.82 4.22 10.57
C LYS A 403 -24.50 4.99 10.50
N PRO A 404 -23.71 4.85 9.42
CA PRO A 404 -22.57 5.74 9.20
C PRO A 404 -23.10 7.18 9.07
N LEU A 405 -22.41 8.14 9.72
CA LEU A 405 -22.69 9.57 9.58
C LEU A 405 -22.47 10.04 8.14
#